data_AF-A0A5F0LRI5-F1
#
_entry.id   AF-A0A5F0LRI5-F1
#
_cell.length_a   1.000
_cell.length_b   1.000
_cell.length_c   1.000
_cell.angle_alpha   90.00
_cell.angle_beta   90.00
_cell.angle_gamma   90.00
#
_symmetry.space_group_name_H-M   'P 1'
#
loop_
_entity.id
_entity.type
_entity.pdbx_description
1 polymer ?
#
loop_
_entity_poly.entity_id
_entity_poly.type
_entity_poly.pdbx_seq_one_letter_code
_entity_poly.pdbx_strand_id
1 'polypeptide(L)'
;MTMEKDPHENKPILQKPFAQTYFHGTKADLKLGDFIEAGFNSNFGQRKNAKYIFLTSTLDAAIWGAELAIGEVRERIYLVEPTGAIEDDPDLTDRKFPGNPTQSFRSTEPFKVVGELTLWQGHPAAQVQAMKDGLARLREQRVNSLNDDD
;
A
#
# COMPACT_ATOMS: atom_id res chain seq x y z
N MET A 1 -34.70 -41.33 17.29
CA MET A 1 -34.73 -39.86 17.38
C MET A 1 -33.30 -39.36 17.25
N THR A 2 -32.89 -39.06 16.02
CA THR A 2 -31.64 -38.37 15.71
C THR A 2 -31.89 -36.88 15.92
N MET A 3 -31.22 -36.27 16.89
CA MET A 3 -31.28 -34.81 17.05
C MET A 3 -30.49 -34.17 15.91
N GLU A 4 -31.19 -33.42 15.05
CA GLU A 4 -30.57 -32.52 14.08
C GLU A 4 -29.80 -31.44 14.84
N LYS A 5 -28.52 -31.27 14.48
CA LYS A 5 -27.71 -30.16 14.99
C LYS A 5 -28.24 -28.86 14.40
N ASP A 6 -28.54 -27.90 15.27
CA ASP A 6 -28.98 -26.55 14.94
C ASP A 6 -27.95 -25.85 14.02
N PRO A 7 -28.33 -25.34 12.83
CA PRO A 7 -27.41 -24.68 11.90
C PRO A 7 -26.90 -23.32 12.40
N HIS A 8 -27.37 -22.85 13.56
CA HIS A 8 -26.92 -21.62 14.22
C HIS A 8 -25.97 -21.89 15.39
N GLU A 9 -25.05 -22.86 15.25
CA GLU A 9 -23.95 -23.07 16.20
C GLU A 9 -23.14 -21.76 16.32
N ASN A 10 -23.48 -20.98 17.34
CA ASN A 10 -22.97 -19.64 17.61
C ASN A 10 -21.50 -19.77 18.05
N LYS A 11 -20.60 -19.90 17.08
CA LYS A 11 -19.16 -19.92 17.33
C LYS A 11 -18.82 -18.60 18.02
N PRO A 12 -18.23 -18.64 19.24
CA PRO A 12 -17.84 -17.41 19.91
C PRO A 12 -16.88 -16.66 18.99
N ILE A 13 -17.23 -15.42 18.65
CA ILE A 13 -16.33 -14.51 17.94
C ILE A 13 -15.23 -14.17 18.93
N LEU A 14 -14.14 -14.92 18.86
CA LEU A 14 -12.94 -14.63 19.62
C LEU A 14 -12.34 -13.35 19.05
N GLN A 15 -12.47 -12.25 19.80
CA GLN A 15 -11.83 -10.99 19.46
C GLN A 15 -10.33 -11.21 19.40
N LYS A 16 -9.72 -10.97 18.24
CA LYS A 16 -8.26 -11.06 18.06
C LYS A 16 -7.61 -9.79 18.60
N PRO A 17 -6.39 -9.86 19.16
CA PRO A 17 -5.60 -8.67 19.43
C PRO A 17 -5.44 -7.83 18.18
N PHE A 18 -5.37 -6.50 18.34
CA PHE A 18 -5.09 -5.60 17.23
C PHE A 18 -3.68 -5.88 16.69
N ALA A 19 -3.57 -6.11 15.38
CA ALA A 19 -2.30 -6.40 14.74
C ALA A 19 -1.56 -5.11 14.39
N GLN A 20 -0.24 -5.22 14.18
CA GLN A 20 0.52 -4.12 13.59
C GLN A 20 -0.09 -3.75 12.24
N THR A 21 -0.45 -2.49 12.10
CA THR A 21 -1.10 -1.93 10.91
C THR A 21 -0.16 -0.93 10.25
N TYR A 22 -0.26 -0.80 8.93
CA TYR A 22 0.56 0.08 8.12
C TYR A 22 -0.30 0.97 7.23
N PHE A 23 0.32 1.96 6.59
CA PHE A 23 -0.35 2.81 5.63
C PHE A 23 -0.12 2.32 4.19
N HIS A 24 -1.16 2.43 3.38
CA HIS A 24 -1.11 2.26 1.93
C HIS A 24 -1.75 3.48 1.27
N GLY A 25 -0.92 4.36 0.72
CA GLY A 25 -1.38 5.50 -0.08
C GLY A 25 -1.72 5.06 -1.50
N THR A 26 -2.91 5.40 -1.99
CA THR A 26 -3.37 5.02 -3.32
C THR A 26 -4.44 5.97 -3.87
N LYS A 27 -4.88 5.70 -5.09
CA LYS A 27 -6.06 6.30 -5.73
C LYS A 27 -7.20 5.28 -5.92
N ALA A 28 -6.99 4.01 -5.56
CA ALA A 28 -8.03 3.00 -5.61
C ALA A 28 -9.16 3.28 -4.59
N ASP A 29 -10.40 3.09 -5.03
CA ASP A 29 -11.60 3.18 -4.18
C ASP A 29 -11.89 1.81 -3.56
N LEU A 30 -11.42 1.62 -2.33
CA LEU A 30 -11.44 0.37 -1.57
C LEU A 30 -12.33 0.52 -0.34
N LYS A 31 -12.89 -0.60 0.10
CA LYS A 31 -13.75 -0.70 1.28
C LYS A 31 -13.06 -1.46 2.40
N LEU A 32 -13.56 -1.28 3.61
CA LEU A 32 -13.17 -2.11 4.75
C LEU A 32 -13.39 -3.59 4.42
N GLY A 33 -12.36 -4.40 4.65
CA GLY A 33 -12.36 -5.82 4.37
C GLY A 33 -11.89 -6.19 2.96
N ASP A 34 -11.73 -5.23 2.04
CA ASP A 34 -11.12 -5.49 0.74
C ASP A 34 -9.65 -5.90 0.88
N PHE A 35 -9.15 -6.64 -0.11
CA PHE A 35 -7.74 -7.01 -0.21
C PHE A 35 -7.08 -6.26 -1.36
N ILE A 36 -5.90 -5.70 -1.07
CA ILE A 36 -5.01 -5.10 -2.06
C ILE A 36 -4.07 -6.19 -2.54
N GLU A 37 -4.06 -6.46 -3.84
CA GLU A 37 -3.32 -7.55 -4.45
C GLU A 37 -2.29 -7.03 -5.47
N ALA A 38 -1.29 -7.85 -5.77
CA ALA A 38 -0.34 -7.59 -6.83
C ALA A 38 -1.05 -7.63 -8.20
N GLY A 39 -0.54 -6.90 -9.19
CA GLY A 39 -1.07 -6.90 -10.57
C GLY A 39 -2.41 -6.16 -10.82
N PHE A 40 -3.30 -6.04 -9.84
CA PHE A 40 -4.58 -5.31 -9.96
C PHE A 40 -4.77 -4.32 -8.79
N ASN A 41 -5.21 -3.09 -9.08
CA ASN A 41 -5.45 -2.00 -8.11
C ASN A 41 -4.23 -1.42 -7.37
N SER A 42 -2.99 -1.79 -7.73
CA SER A 42 -1.81 -1.04 -7.26
C SER A 42 -1.76 0.36 -7.89
N ASN A 43 -1.05 1.29 -7.23
CA ASN A 43 -0.85 2.70 -7.59
C ASN A 43 -0.46 3.00 -9.05
N PHE A 44 -0.24 1.99 -9.87
CA PHE A 44 0.30 2.13 -11.20
C PHE A 44 -0.65 1.73 -12.33
N GLY A 45 -1.93 1.39 -12.07
CA GLY A 45 -3.10 1.41 -12.98
C GLY A 45 -3.04 0.72 -14.36
N GLN A 46 -1.87 0.32 -14.84
CA GLN A 46 -1.56 -0.22 -16.16
C GLN A 46 -0.37 -1.18 -16.13
N ARG A 47 0.35 -1.32 -15.00
CA ARG A 47 1.33 -2.39 -14.83
C ARG A 47 0.61 -3.69 -14.52
N LYS A 48 0.10 -4.36 -15.57
CA LYS A 48 -0.51 -5.70 -15.51
C LYS A 48 0.34 -6.78 -14.82
N ASN A 49 1.60 -6.47 -14.46
CA ASN A 49 2.58 -7.39 -13.89
C ASN A 49 3.30 -6.82 -12.65
N ALA A 50 2.70 -5.87 -11.90
CA ALA A 50 3.34 -5.40 -10.67
C ALA A 50 3.47 -6.56 -9.65
N LYS A 51 4.70 -7.02 -9.40
CA LYS A 51 5.02 -8.17 -8.52
C LYS A 51 4.78 -7.87 -7.04
N TYR A 52 4.93 -6.61 -6.64
CA TYR A 52 4.86 -6.19 -5.25
C TYR A 52 3.75 -5.17 -4.99
N ILE A 53 3.24 -5.20 -3.77
CA ILE A 53 2.36 -4.21 -3.15
C ILE A 53 3.17 -3.49 -2.08
N PHE A 54 2.98 -2.18 -1.96
CA PHE A 54 3.80 -1.33 -1.09
C PHE A 54 3.01 -0.85 0.12
N LEU A 55 3.68 -0.73 1.27
CA LEU A 55 3.13 -0.20 2.51
C LEU A 55 4.21 0.56 3.29
N THR A 56 3.83 1.34 4.28
CA THR A 56 4.80 2.08 5.11
C THR A 56 4.30 2.30 6.53
N SER A 57 5.23 2.43 7.47
CA SER A 57 4.91 2.86 8.85
C SER A 57 4.87 4.38 9.01
N THR A 58 5.25 5.17 8.00
CA THR A 58 5.27 6.63 8.09
C THR A 58 4.16 7.28 7.27
N LEU A 59 3.50 8.28 7.86
CA LEU A 59 2.42 9.00 7.17
C LEU A 59 2.93 9.78 5.95
N ASP A 60 4.13 10.37 6.03
CA ASP A 60 4.73 11.14 4.93
C ASP A 60 4.93 10.29 3.66
N ALA A 61 5.48 9.08 3.81
CA ALA A 61 5.64 8.15 2.69
C ALA A 61 4.29 7.67 2.13
N ALA A 62 3.28 7.51 2.99
CA ALA A 62 1.93 7.16 2.54
C ALA A 62 1.26 8.29 1.75
N ILE A 63 1.47 9.54 2.16
CA ILE A 63 1.01 10.72 1.43
C ILE A 63 1.64 10.73 0.03
N TRP A 64 2.97 10.53 -0.06
CA TRP A 64 3.65 10.40 -1.35
C TRP A 64 3.06 9.28 -2.20
N GLY A 65 2.79 8.11 -1.60
CA GLY A 65 2.15 6.99 -2.28
C GLY A 65 0.81 7.37 -2.92
N ALA A 66 -0.02 8.11 -2.20
CA ALA A 66 -1.33 8.56 -2.70
C ALA A 66 -1.21 9.64 -3.78
N GLU A 67 -0.38 10.66 -3.57
CA GLU A 67 -0.19 11.79 -4.49
C GLU A 67 0.47 11.39 -5.82
N LEU A 68 1.39 10.43 -5.77
CA LEU A 68 2.12 9.93 -6.94
C LEU A 68 1.42 8.74 -7.63
N ALA A 69 0.38 8.17 -7.03
CA ALA A 69 -0.43 7.14 -7.66
C ALA A 69 -1.01 7.64 -9.00
N ILE A 70 -1.04 6.75 -9.99
CA ILE A 70 -1.56 6.98 -11.33
C ILE A 70 -3.08 7.11 -11.28
N GLY A 71 -3.60 8.07 -12.04
CA GLY A 71 -5.01 8.32 -12.23
C GLY A 71 -5.41 9.72 -11.76
N GLU A 72 -6.58 10.15 -12.21
CA GLU A 72 -7.16 11.47 -11.90
C GLU A 72 -8.21 11.41 -10.79
N VAL A 73 -8.35 10.24 -10.16
CA VAL A 73 -9.29 10.06 -9.05
C VAL A 73 -8.66 10.48 -7.72
N ARG A 74 -9.51 10.66 -6.71
CA ARG A 74 -9.13 11.15 -5.38
C ARG A 74 -8.05 10.28 -4.73
N GLU A 75 -7.04 10.95 -4.15
CA GLU A 75 -6.04 10.34 -3.27
C GLU A 75 -6.65 9.82 -1.96
N ARG A 76 -6.19 8.65 -1.52
CA ARG A 76 -6.65 7.96 -0.32
C ARG A 76 -5.48 7.31 0.40
N ILE A 77 -5.60 7.17 1.72
CA ILE A 77 -4.63 6.46 2.55
C ILE A 77 -5.38 5.43 3.37
N TYR A 78 -5.09 4.15 3.16
CA TYR A 78 -5.71 3.06 3.90
C TYR A 78 -4.79 2.58 5.02
N LEU A 79 -5.41 2.17 6.12
CA LEU A 79 -4.81 1.34 7.15
C LEU A 79 -4.94 -0.12 6.73
N VAL A 80 -3.81 -0.82 6.65
CA VAL A 80 -3.75 -2.17 6.11
C VAL A 80 -2.99 -3.15 7.01
N GLU A 81 -3.49 -4.37 7.07
CA GLU A 81 -2.83 -5.52 7.71
C GLU A 81 -2.24 -6.42 6.62
N PRO A 82 -0.92 -6.68 6.61
CA PRO A 82 -0.34 -7.61 5.66
C PRO A 82 -0.76 -9.05 6.00
N THR A 83 -1.08 -9.85 4.97
CA THR A 83 -1.44 -11.27 5.16
C THR A 83 -0.23 -12.20 5.17
N GLY A 84 0.95 -11.69 4.84
CA GLY A 84 2.19 -12.45 4.77
C GLY A 84 3.42 -11.60 5.07
N ALA A 85 4.59 -12.10 4.66
CA ALA A 85 5.86 -11.44 4.94
C ALA A 85 5.97 -10.10 4.20
N ILE A 86 6.61 -9.14 4.84
CA ILE A 86 7.00 -7.86 4.24
C ILE A 86 8.52 -7.74 4.31
N GLU A 87 9.11 -7.06 3.34
CA GLU A 87 10.54 -6.76 3.29
C GLU A 87 10.76 -5.29 2.96
N ASP A 88 11.94 -4.76 3.30
CA ASP A 88 12.30 -3.38 2.98
C ASP A 88 12.18 -3.09 1.48
N ASP A 89 11.60 -1.95 1.12
CA ASP A 89 11.57 -1.51 -0.27
C ASP A 89 12.99 -1.14 -0.73
N PRO A 90 13.56 -1.84 -1.72
CA PRO A 90 14.92 -1.57 -2.16
C PRO A 90 15.06 -0.21 -2.83
N ASP A 91 14.00 0.40 -3.37
CA ASP A 91 14.09 1.75 -3.96
C ASP A 91 14.22 2.85 -2.90
N LEU A 92 13.91 2.54 -1.64
CA LEU A 92 13.86 3.51 -0.54
C LEU A 92 14.80 3.17 0.63
N THR A 93 15.45 2.00 0.60
CA THR A 93 16.37 1.52 1.63
C THR A 93 17.81 1.52 1.14
N ASP A 94 18.73 2.05 1.97
CA ASP A 94 20.17 2.15 1.68
C ASP A 94 20.48 2.84 0.34
N ARG A 95 19.66 3.84 -0.01
CA ARG A 95 19.85 4.69 -1.20
C ARG A 95 20.51 6.00 -0.82
N LYS A 96 19.69 7.04 -0.71
CA LYS A 96 20.16 8.39 -0.37
C LYS A 96 20.62 8.50 1.08
N PHE A 97 20.06 7.67 1.96
CA PHE A 97 20.34 7.64 3.38
C PHE A 97 20.52 6.18 3.82
N PRO A 98 21.34 5.92 4.86
CA PRO A 98 21.52 4.57 5.39
C PRO A 98 20.24 4.06 6.06
N GLY A 99 19.98 2.77 5.92
CA GLY A 99 18.80 2.07 6.41
C GLY A 99 17.51 2.45 5.69
N ASN A 100 16.38 2.23 6.37
CA ASN A 100 15.03 2.50 5.87
C ASN A 100 14.35 3.63 6.67
N PRO A 101 14.76 4.91 6.50
CA PRO A 101 14.23 6.02 7.31
C PRO A 101 12.74 6.30 7.04
N THR A 102 12.25 5.94 5.85
CA THR A 102 10.83 6.08 5.48
C THR A 102 9.98 4.92 5.99
N GLN A 103 10.60 3.86 6.53
CA GLN A 103 9.96 2.60 6.92
C GLN A 103 9.02 2.11 5.82
N SER A 104 9.51 2.08 4.59
CA SER A 104 8.76 1.64 3.41
C SER A 104 9.09 0.18 3.11
N PHE A 105 8.06 -0.59 2.86
CA PHE A 105 8.14 -2.04 2.67
C PHE A 105 7.36 -2.47 1.44
N ARG A 106 7.64 -3.68 0.99
CA ARG A 106 6.93 -4.35 -0.09
C ARG A 106 6.58 -5.79 0.28
N SER A 107 5.57 -6.34 -0.40
CA SER A 107 5.19 -7.75 -0.29
C SER A 107 4.59 -8.26 -1.59
N THR A 108 4.69 -9.56 -1.82
CA THR A 108 3.93 -10.27 -2.86
C THR A 108 2.56 -10.74 -2.34
N GLU A 109 2.37 -10.76 -1.02
CA GLU A 109 1.14 -11.23 -0.38
C GLU A 109 0.14 -10.07 -0.17
N PRO A 110 -1.17 -10.33 -0.26
CA PRO A 110 -2.19 -9.28 -0.17
C PRO A 110 -2.20 -8.50 1.15
N PHE A 111 -2.77 -7.30 1.13
CA PHE A 111 -3.03 -6.51 2.34
C PHE A 111 -4.52 -6.34 2.56
N LYS A 112 -4.99 -6.61 3.77
CA LYS A 112 -6.39 -6.39 4.15
C LYS A 112 -6.61 -4.95 4.57
N VAL A 113 -7.58 -4.27 3.99
CA VAL A 113 -8.01 -2.93 4.41
C VAL A 113 -8.79 -3.01 5.71
N VAL A 114 -8.30 -2.33 6.75
CA VAL A 114 -8.91 -2.29 8.09
C VAL A 114 -9.32 -0.89 8.52
N GLY A 115 -8.98 0.13 7.73
CA GLY A 115 -9.36 1.53 7.97
C GLY A 115 -9.02 2.43 6.78
N GLU A 116 -9.55 3.65 6.81
CA GLU A 116 -9.14 4.74 5.93
C GLU A 116 -8.75 5.94 6.81
N LEU A 117 -7.58 6.52 6.56
CA LEU A 117 -7.19 7.78 7.15
C LEU A 117 -7.77 8.93 6.32
N THR A 118 -8.80 9.58 6.86
CA THR A 118 -9.57 10.60 6.13
C THR A 118 -9.08 12.03 6.35
N LEU A 119 -8.31 12.26 7.41
CA LEU A 119 -7.76 13.58 7.79
C LEU A 119 -6.24 13.54 7.72
N TRP A 120 -5.70 14.10 6.64
CA TRP A 120 -4.27 14.28 6.44
C TRP A 120 -4.04 15.50 5.55
N GLN A 121 -2.87 16.10 5.68
CA GLN A 121 -2.45 17.26 4.90
C GLN A 121 -1.48 16.78 3.82
N GLY A 122 -1.86 16.96 2.55
CA GLY A 122 -0.97 16.71 1.43
C GLY A 122 0.18 17.72 1.35
N HIS A 123 1.18 17.39 0.53
CA HIS A 123 2.29 18.27 0.24
C HIS A 123 1.83 19.49 -0.59
N PRO A 124 2.58 20.60 -0.55
CA PRO A 124 2.38 21.71 -1.47
C PRO A 124 2.38 21.23 -2.94
N ALA A 125 1.43 21.72 -3.74
CA ALA A 125 1.28 21.30 -5.14
C ALA A 125 2.58 21.46 -5.96
N ALA A 126 3.35 22.53 -5.72
CA ALA A 126 4.65 22.72 -6.37
C ALA A 126 5.67 21.64 -6.01
N GLN A 127 5.65 21.12 -4.78
CA GLN A 127 6.52 20.03 -4.34
C GLN A 127 6.12 18.71 -5.02
N VAL A 128 4.82 18.42 -5.08
CA VAL A 128 4.29 17.24 -5.79
C VAL A 128 4.67 17.29 -7.26
N GLN A 129 4.51 18.45 -7.91
CA GLN A 129 4.87 18.62 -9.32
C GLN A 129 6.37 18.42 -9.55
N ALA A 130 7.22 19.03 -8.72
CA ALA A 130 8.67 18.86 -8.82
C ALA A 130 9.10 17.38 -8.68
N MET A 131 8.43 16.62 -7.81
CA MET A 131 8.67 15.18 -7.66
C MET A 131 8.22 14.40 -8.91
N LYS A 132 7.02 14.66 -9.43
CA LYS A 132 6.51 14.05 -10.68
C LYS A 132 7.46 14.31 -11.86
N ASP A 133 7.95 15.55 -11.99
CA ASP A 133 8.92 15.92 -13.03
C ASP A 133 10.26 15.20 -12.84
N GLY A 134 10.70 15.03 -11.60
CA GLY A 134 11.90 14.26 -11.26
C GLY A 134 11.79 12.80 -11.68
N LEU A 135 10.67 12.15 -11.35
CA LEU A 135 10.38 10.77 -11.76
C LEU A 135 10.29 10.62 -13.27
N ALA A 136 9.71 11.60 -13.97
CA ALA A 136 9.67 11.62 -15.44
C ALA A 136 11.08 11.67 -16.05
N ARG A 137 11.96 12.55 -15.54
CA ARG A 137 13.36 12.62 -15.99
C ARG A 137 14.15 11.33 -15.75
N LEU A 138 13.94 10.66 -14.62
CA LEU A 138 14.59 9.37 -14.33
C LEU A 138 14.18 8.30 -15.35
N ARG A 139 12.90 8.27 -15.75
CA ARG A 139 12.40 7.36 -16.79
C ARG A 139 13.02 7.65 -18.15
N GLU A 140 13.18 8.92 -18.53
CA GLU A 140 13.87 9.32 -19.77
C GLU A 140 15.35 8.88 -19.79
N GLN A 141 15.99 8.88 -18.62
CA GLN A 141 17.36 8.42 -18.42
C GLN A 141 17.50 6.90 -18.31
N ARG A 142 16.39 6.15 -18.40
CA ARG A 142 16.34 4.68 -18.23
C ARG A 142 16.86 4.22 -16.87
N VAL A 143 16.66 5.03 -15.84
CA VAL A 143 16.82 4.59 -14.45
C VAL A 143 15.54 3.86 -14.06
N ASN A 144 15.64 2.53 -13.94
CA ASN A 144 14.51 1.67 -13.61
C ASN A 144 14.39 1.48 -12.10
N SER A 145 13.17 1.14 -11.67
CA SER A 145 12.90 0.73 -10.29
C SER A 145 13.44 -0.68 -10.07
N LEU A 146 14.00 -0.93 -8.89
CA LEU A 146 14.48 -2.27 -8.50
C LEU A 146 13.33 -3.20 -8.12
N ASN A 147 12.11 -2.68 -8.13
CA ASN A 147 10.89 -3.43 -8.02
C ASN A 147 10.39 -3.94 -9.39
N ASP A 148 11.04 -3.56 -10.49
CA ASP A 148 10.65 -3.91 -11.87
C ASP A 148 11.47 -5.07 -12.46
N ASP A 149 12.57 -5.45 -11.80
CA ASP A 149 13.46 -6.53 -12.25
C ASP A 149 12.97 -7.90 -11.75
N ASP A 150 12.98 -8.91 -12.64
CA ASP A 150 12.48 -10.28 -12.42
C ASP A 150 13.26 -11.07 -11.36
#